data_AF-A0A0J5KUJ3-F1
#
_entry.id   AF-A0A0J5KUJ3-F1
#
_cell.length_a   1.000
_cell.length_b   1.000
_cell.length_c   1.000
_cell.angle_alpha   90.00
_cell.angle_beta   90.00
_cell.angle_gamma   90.00
#
_symmetry.space_group_name_H-M   'P 1'
#
loop_
_entity.id
_entity.type
_entity.pdbx_description
1 polymer ?
#
loop_
_entity_poly.entity_id
_entity_poly.type
_entity_poly.pdbx_seq_one_letter_code
_entity_poly.pdbx_strand_id
1 'polypeptide(L)' 'MLRQAGKYLSYYMLNLLSFFLFFSTLGYYVFFYSWGNDIGDNTLNIMAIIISISLAIGIYSLADKIKNRT' A
#
# COMPACT_ATOMS: atom_id res chain seq x y z
N MET A 1 15.70 -10.10 23.61
CA MET A 1 15.63 -8.64 23.33
C MET A 1 15.80 -8.32 21.84
N LEU A 2 16.93 -8.65 21.19
CA LEU A 2 17.15 -8.41 19.74
C LEU A 2 16.05 -8.98 18.81
N ARG A 3 15.59 -10.21 19.07
CA ARG A 3 14.52 -10.84 18.27
C ARG A 3 13.17 -10.10 18.35
N GLN A 4 12.85 -9.54 19.51
CA GLN A 4 11.64 -8.71 19.68
C GLN A 4 11.83 -7.35 19.03
N ALA A 5 12.99 -6.71 19.19
CA ALA A 5 13.30 -5.44 18.54
C ALA A 5 13.20 -5.55 17.01
N GLY A 6 13.75 -6.61 16.41
CA GLY A 6 13.64 -6.87 14.98
C GLY A 6 12.19 -7.04 14.51
N LYS A 7 11.35 -7.77 15.27
CA LYS A 7 9.92 -7.91 14.96
C LYS A 7 9.18 -6.57 14.97
N TYR A 8 9.39 -5.75 16.01
CA TYR A 8 8.74 -4.44 16.09
C TYR A 8 9.23 -3.51 14.98
N LEU A 9 10.52 -3.54 14.65
CA LEU A 9 11.07 -2.78 13.52
C LEU A 9 10.39 -3.20 12.21
N SER A 10 10.31 -4.50 11.93
CA SER A 10 9.62 -5.02 10.73
C SER A 10 8.15 -4.63 10.69
N TYR A 11 7.44 -4.69 11.83
CA TYR A 11 6.06 -4.24 11.94
C TYR A 11 5.90 -2.78 11.54
N TYR A 12 6.68 -1.89 12.13
CA TYR A 12 6.60 -0.45 11.83
C TYR A 12 7.03 -0.14 10.40
N MET A 13 8.07 -0.80 9.87
CA MET A 13 8.50 -0.61 8.48
C MET A 13 7.42 -1.03 7.48
N LEU A 14 6.76 -2.17 7.69
CA LEU A 14 5.68 -2.63 6.82
C LEU A 14 4.46 -1.72 6.90
N ASN A 15 4.08 -1.26 8.09
CA ASN A 15 2.99 -0.30 8.24
C ASN A 15 3.29 1.03 7.55
N LEU A 16 4.52 1.54 7.70
CA LEU A 16 4.96 2.75 7.04
C LEU A 16 4.96 2.59 5.51
N LEU A 17 5.38 1.43 5.00
CA LEU A 17 5.32 1.11 3.57
C LEU A 17 3.87 1.07 3.05
N SER A 18 2.97 0.40 3.78
CA SER A 18 1.54 0.34 3.44
C SER A 18 0.92 1.73 3.40
N PHE A 19 1.21 2.55 4.42
CA PHE A 19 0.77 3.93 4.49
C PHE A 19 1.25 4.75 3.29
N PHE A 20 2.56 4.69 2.98
CA PHE A 20 3.11 5.41 1.83
C PHE A 20 2.50 4.95 0.51
N LEU A 21 2.31 3.64 0.31
CA LEU A 21 1.69 3.10 -0.89
C LEU A 21 0.24 3.58 -1.06
N PHE A 22 -0.53 3.61 0.04
CA PHE A 22 -1.90 4.09 0.02
C PHE A 22 -1.97 5.58 -0.31
N PHE A 23 -1.19 6.42 0.38
CA PHE A 23 -1.19 7.86 0.16
C PHE A 23 -0.60 8.27 -1.19
N SER A 24 0.39 7.54 -1.72
CA SER A 24 0.89 7.79 -3.08
C SER A 24 -0.15 7.44 -4.13
N THR A 25 -0.87 6.32 -3.97
CA THR A 25 -1.97 5.93 -4.87
C THR A 25 -3.12 6.94 -4.81
N LEU A 26 -3.48 7.39 -3.60
CA LEU A 26 -4.49 8.42 -3.40
C LEU A 26 -4.06 9.75 -4.02
N GLY A 27 -2.82 10.17 -3.80
CA GLY A 27 -2.26 11.38 -4.38
C GLY A 27 -2.22 11.33 -5.91
N TYR A 28 -1.86 10.19 -6.48
CA TYR A 28 -1.93 9.96 -7.92
C TYR A 28 -3.37 10.18 -8.44
N TYR A 29 -4.35 9.53 -7.81
CA TYR A 29 -5.75 9.65 -8.20
C TYR A 29 -6.31 11.07 -8.06
N VAL A 30 -5.93 11.80 -7.01
CA VAL A 30 -6.46 13.15 -6.75
C VAL A 30 -5.79 14.22 -7.60
N PHE A 31 -4.46 14.16 -7.77
CA PHE A 31 -3.69 15.25 -8.36
C PHE A 31 -3.26 15.02 -9.81
N PHE A 32 -3.09 13.77 -10.24
CA PHE A 32 -2.47 13.45 -11.53
C PHE A 32 -3.39 12.69 -12.48
N TYR A 33 -4.35 11.94 -11.95
CA TYR A 33 -5.24 11.14 -12.76
C TYR A 33 -6.20 12.03 -13.56
N SER A 34 -6.03 11.98 -14.88
CA SER A 34 -6.86 12.69 -15.84
C SER A 34 -7.99 11.78 -16.30
N TRP A 35 -9.24 12.20 -16.11
CA TRP A 35 -10.45 11.54 -16.60
C TRP A 35 -10.65 11.75 -18.12
N GLY A 36 -9.56 11.75 -18.89
CA GLY A 36 -9.60 11.94 -20.33
C GLY A 36 -10.41 10.83 -21.03
N ASN A 37 -10.90 11.12 -22.23
CA ASN A 37 -11.80 10.23 -22.99
C ASN A 37 -11.13 8.96 -23.56
N ASP A 38 -9.82 8.76 -23.36
CA ASP A 38 -9.15 7.54 -23.82
C ASP A 38 -9.40 6.38 -22.86
N ILE A 39 -10.32 5.50 -23.25
CA ILE A 39 -10.77 4.34 -22.48
C ILE A 39 -9.59 3.39 -22.18
N GLY A 40 -8.60 3.30 -23.07
CA GLY A 40 -7.43 2.43 -22.90
C GLY A 40 -6.56 2.85 -21.73
N ASP A 41 -6.12 4.11 -21.75
CA ASP A 41 -5.31 4.70 -20.68
C ASP A 41 -6.07 4.74 -19.35
N ASN A 42 -7.37 4.97 -19.41
CA ASN A 42 -8.21 5.00 -18.22
C ASN A 42 -8.27 3.63 -17.52
N THR A 43 -8.39 2.56 -18.30
CA THR A 43 -8.50 1.19 -17.80
C THR A 43 -7.21 0.76 -17.09
N LEU A 44 -6.05 1.04 -17.67
CA LEU A 44 -4.75 0.68 -17.08
C LEU A 44 -4.51 1.41 -15.76
N ASN A 45 -4.86 2.69 -15.68
CA ASN A 45 -4.72 3.49 -14.48
C ASN A 45 -5.64 2.99 -13.34
N ILE A 46 -6.90 2.69 -13.65
CA ILE A 46 -7.83 2.12 -12.66
C ILE A 46 -7.34 0.77 -12.16
N MET A 47 -6.87 -0.11 -13.05
CA MET A 47 -6.28 -1.39 -12.66
C MET A 47 -5.06 -1.20 -11.74
N ALA A 48 -4.16 -0.28 -12.09
CA ALA A 48 -2.98 0.02 -11.27
C ALA A 48 -3.37 0.55 -9.87
N ILE A 49 -4.40 1.39 -9.78
CA ILE A 49 -4.93 1.89 -8.50
C ILE A 49 -5.49 0.73 -7.65
N ILE A 50 -6.32 -0.14 -8.24
CA ILE A 50 -6.92 -1.28 -7.54
C ILE A 50 -5.83 -2.23 -7.02
N ILE A 51 -4.84 -2.55 -7.86
CA ILE A 51 -3.71 -3.42 -7.48
C ILE A 51 -2.91 -2.78 -6.35
N SER A 52 -2.63 -1.47 -6.44
CA SER A 52 -1.86 -0.75 -5.42
C SER A 52 -2.60 -0.68 -4.09
N ILE A 53 -3.90 -0.42 -4.08
CA ILE A 53 -4.72 -0.46 -2.85
C ILE A 53 -4.74 -1.87 -2.27
N SER A 54 -4.92 -2.90 -3.10
CA SER A 54 -4.93 -4.30 -2.67
C SER A 54 -3.59 -4.70 -2.05
N LEU A 55 -2.48 -4.26 -2.64
CA LEU A 55 -1.12 -4.43 -2.10
C LEU A 55 -0.94 -3.69 -0.77
N ALA A 56 -1.44 -2.45 -0.64
CA ALA A 56 -1.35 -1.70 0.62
C ALA A 56 -2.03 -2.46 1.75
N ILE A 57 -3.25 -2.96 1.51
CA ILE A 57 -4.02 -3.77 2.47
C ILE A 57 -3.29 -5.09 2.78
N GLY A 58 -2.74 -5.75 1.75
CA GLY A 58 -1.96 -6.97 1.92
C GLY A 58 -0.74 -6.79 2.81
N ILE A 59 0.05 -5.73 2.59
CA ILE A 59 1.22 -5.38 3.39
C ILE A 59 0.81 -5.08 4.84
N TYR A 60 -0.25 -4.31 5.04
CA TYR A 60 -0.79 -4.02 6.37
C TYR A 60 -1.20 -5.30 7.10
N SER A 61 -1.94 -6.20 6.42
CA SER A 61 -2.33 -7.49 6.99
C SER A 61 -1.12 -8.37 7.35
N LEU A 62 -0.07 -8.35 6.54
CA LEU A 62 1.19 -9.05 6.85
C LEU A 62 1.89 -8.46 8.06
N ALA A 63 1.92 -7.12 8.19
CA ALA A 63 2.46 -6.44 9.36
C ALA A 63 1.73 -6.90 10.63
N ASP A 64 0.39 -6.86 10.64
CA ASP A 64 -0.42 -7.29 11.78
C ASP A 64 -0.23 -8.77 12.11
N LYS A 65 -0.09 -9.65 11.13
CA LYS A 65 0.24 -11.07 11.36
C LYS A 65 1.60 -11.26 12.03
N ILE A 66 2.61 -10.45 11.67
CA ILE A 66 3.95 -10.52 12.26
C ILE A 66 3.93 -10.10 13.73
N LYS A 67 3.12 -9.08 14.06
CA LYS A 67 2.91 -8.62 15.43
C LYS A 67 2.14 -9.65 16.28
N ASN A 68 1.02 -10.16 15.75
CA ASN A 68 0.08 -11.00 16.49
C ASN A 68 0.48 -12.48 16.60
N ARG A 69 1.46 -12.98 15.82
CA ARG A 69 2.07 -14.32 16.02
C ARG A 69 3.10 -14.33 17.17
N THR A 70 2.80 -13.63 18.26
CA THR A 70 3.60 -13.55 19.48
C THR A 70 2.73 -13.97 20.65
#